data_AF-A0A8T3T5X6-F1
#
_entry.id   AF-A0A8T3T5X6-F1
#
_cell.length_a   1.000
_cell.length_b   1.000
_cell.length_c   1.000
_cell.angle_alpha   90.00
_cell.angle_beta   90.00
_cell.angle_gamma   90.00
#
_symmetry.space_group_name_H-M   'P 1'
#
loop_
_entity.id
_entity.type
_entity.pdbx_description
1 polymer ?
#
loop_
_entity_poly.entity_id
_entity_poly.type
_entity_poly.pdbx_seq_one_letter_code
_entity_poly.pdbx_strand_id
1 'polypeptide(L)' 'MPSTRTQIYLTDDQRRRLDARGRRSGAPLARMIREAVDAYLADDRPDPDAALDDAFGALPDLDVPSRDEWVDGEDPGR' A
#
# COMPACT_ATOMS: atom_id res chain seq x y z
N MET A 1 -20.33 -14.16 -0.99
CA MET A 1 -21.38 -13.12 -0.82
C MET A 1 -22.01 -12.81 -2.17
N PRO A 2 -23.32 -12.56 -2.25
CA PRO A 2 -23.95 -12.12 -3.49
C PRO A 2 -23.40 -10.74 -3.91
N SER A 3 -23.20 -10.53 -5.21
CA SER A 3 -22.73 -9.24 -5.73
C SER A 3 -23.90 -8.30 -5.96
N THR A 4 -23.86 -7.11 -5.35
CA THR A 4 -24.80 -6.02 -5.64
C THR A 4 -24.30 -5.22 -6.85
N ARG A 5 -25.20 -4.89 -7.79
CA ARG A 5 -24.86 -4.06 -8.95
C ARG A 5 -24.67 -2.61 -8.50
N THR A 6 -23.46 -2.08 -8.69
CA THR A 6 -23.12 -0.69 -8.38
C THR A 6 -22.65 0.02 -9.64
N GLN A 7 -23.16 1.23 -9.88
CA GLN A 7 -22.69 2.11 -10.95
C GLN A 7 -21.77 3.18 -10.35
N ILE A 8 -20.58 3.32 -10.91
CA ILE A 8 -19.58 4.32 -10.49
C ILE A 8 -19.13 5.12 -11.71
N TYR A 9 -18.79 6.39 -11.48
CA TYR A 9 -18.15 7.23 -12.48
C TYR A 9 -16.64 7.11 -12.34
N LEU A 10 -15.95 6.97 -13.47
CA LEU A 10 -14.50 7.02 -13.57
C LEU A 10 -14.14 8.16 -14.51
N THR A 11 -13.03 8.83 -14.24
CA THR A 11 -12.45 9.74 -15.24
C THR A 11 -11.91 8.95 -16.43
N ASP A 12 -11.76 9.61 -17.57
CA ASP A 12 -11.18 8.99 -18.77
C ASP A 12 -9.77 8.46 -18.52
N ASP A 13 -8.98 9.16 -17.70
CA ASP A 13 -7.64 8.72 -17.33
C ASP A 13 -7.67 7.46 -16.45
N GLN A 14 -8.55 7.42 -15.43
CA GLN A 14 -8.73 6.23 -14.59
C GLN A 14 -9.12 5.02 -15.43
N ARG A 15 -10.05 5.18 -16.37
CA ARG A 15 -10.48 4.11 -17.27
C ARG A 15 -9.32 3.62 -18.15
N ARG A 16 -8.58 4.54 -18.78
CA ARG A 16 -7.41 4.20 -19.60
C ARG A 16 -6.35 3.42 -18.81
N ARG A 17 -6.07 3.83 -17.57
CA ARG A 17 -5.06 3.18 -16.72
C ARG A 17 -5.51 1.79 -16.28
N LEU A 18 -6.79 1.61 -15.96
CA LEU A 18 -7.38 0.31 -15.64
C LEU A 18 -7.35 -0.63 -16.85
N ASP A 19 -7.73 -0.15 -18.05
CA ASP A 19 -7.68 -0.97 -19.27
C ASP A 19 -6.24 -1.40 -19.60
N ALA A 20 -5.26 -0.50 -19.45
CA ALA A 20 -3.84 -0.82 -19.63
C ALA A 20 -3.34 -1.84 -18.59
N ARG A 21 -3.80 -1.76 -17.35
CA ARG A 21 -3.47 -2.75 -16.30
C ARG A 21 -4.11 -4.11 -16.61
N GLY A 22 -5.40 -4.13 -16.98
CA GLY A 22 -6.12 -5.34 -17.33
C GLY A 22 -5.51 -6.08 -18.52
N ARG A 23 -5.01 -5.35 -19.53
CA ARG A 23 -4.27 -5.96 -20.65
C ARG A 23 -2.98 -6.66 -20.22
N ARG A 24 -2.28 -6.13 -19.21
CA ARG A 24 -1.03 -6.72 -18.70
C ARG A 24 -1.28 -7.91 -17.79
N SER A 25 -2.34 -7.89 -17.00
CA SER A 25 -2.64 -8.95 -16.01
C SER A 25 -3.62 -10.02 -16.53
N GLY A 26 -4.30 -9.78 -17.65
CA GLY A 26 -5.42 -10.62 -18.11
C GLY A 26 -6.67 -10.52 -17.24
N ALA A 27 -6.69 -9.60 -16.26
CA ALA A 27 -7.80 -9.48 -15.31
C ALA A 27 -8.95 -8.62 -15.87
N PRO A 28 -10.22 -9.06 -15.73
CA PRO A 28 -11.37 -8.22 -16.07
C PRO A 28 -11.45 -6.97 -15.20
N LEU A 29 -11.97 -5.86 -15.76
CA LEU A 29 -12.17 -4.59 -15.04
C LEU A 29 -12.91 -4.77 -13.71
N ALA A 30 -14.01 -5.53 -13.71
CA ALA A 30 -14.80 -5.79 -12.52
C ALA A 30 -14.02 -6.51 -11.42
N ARG A 31 -13.07 -7.38 -11.78
CA ARG A 31 -12.19 -8.04 -10.81
C ARG A 31 -11.23 -7.04 -10.18
N MET A 32 -10.57 -6.21 -11.00
CA MET A 32 -9.65 -5.18 -10.51
C MET A 32 -10.33 -4.17 -9.58
N ILE A 33 -11.56 -3.75 -9.92
CA ILE A 33 -12.33 -2.85 -9.05
C ILE A 33 -12.67 -3.52 -7.72
N ARG A 34 -13.08 -4.79 -7.72
CA ARG A 34 -13.33 -5.51 -6.46
C ARG A 34 -12.06 -5.65 -5.63
N GLU A 35 -10.95 -6.08 -6.22
CA GLU A 35 -9.66 -6.19 -5.50
C GLU A 35 -9.22 -4.84 -4.90
N ALA A 36 -9.44 -3.73 -5.62
CA ALA A 36 -9.13 -2.39 -5.10
C ALA A 36 -10.06 -1.99 -3.94
N VAL A 37 -11.34 -2.33 -4.01
CA VAL A 37 -12.30 -2.09 -2.93
C VAL A 37 -11.98 -2.96 -1.72
N ASP A 38 -11.69 -4.25 -1.92
CA ASP A 38 -11.30 -5.18 -0.87
C ASP A 38 -10.04 -4.68 -0.17
N ALA A 39 -9.02 -4.22 -0.92
CA ALA A 39 -7.81 -3.62 -0.34
C ALA A 39 -8.06 -2.29 0.38
N TYR A 40 -9.05 -1.50 -0.05
CA TYR A 40 -9.43 -0.26 0.62
C TYR A 40 -10.21 -0.51 1.92
N LEU A 41 -11.03 -1.56 1.94
CA LEU A 41 -11.84 -1.97 3.08
C LEU A 41 -11.13 -2.90 4.05
N ALA A 42 -10.02 -3.52 3.64
CA ALA A 42 -9.17 -4.27 4.52
C ALA A 42 -8.69 -3.32 5.63
N ASP A 43 -9.24 -3.51 6.82
CA ASP A 43 -8.88 -2.85 8.08
C ASP A 43 -7.50 -3.36 8.57
N ASP A 44 -6.57 -3.49 7.63
CA ASP A 44 -5.24 -4.08 7.75
C ASP A 44 -4.17 -3.00 7.64
N ARG A 45 -4.52 -1.72 7.84
CA ARG A 45 -3.48 -0.81 8.32
C ARG A 45 -3.19 -1.29 9.74
N PRO A 46 -2.00 -1.84 10.02
CA PRO A 46 -1.65 -2.14 11.39
C PRO A 46 -1.89 -0.86 12.18
N ASP A 47 -2.61 -0.96 13.28
CA ASP A 47 -2.74 0.15 14.22
C ASP A 47 -1.31 0.63 14.50
N PRO A 48 -0.93 1.86 14.06
CA PRO A 48 0.43 2.32 14.16
C PRO A 48 0.93 2.26 15.60
N ASP A 49 0.04 2.53 16.56
CA ASP A 49 0.37 2.48 17.98
C ASP A 49 0.63 1.03 18.42
N ALA A 50 -0.26 0.09 18.05
CA ALA A 50 -0.06 -1.33 18.35
C ALA A 50 1.22 -1.91 17.69
N ALA A 51 1.54 -1.49 16.46
CA ALA A 51 2.75 -1.94 15.77
C ALA A 51 4.03 -1.37 16.40
N LEU A 52 3.99 -0.12 16.89
CA LEU A 52 5.10 0.48 17.62
C LEU A 52 5.29 -0.19 18.98
N ASP A 53 4.21 -0.46 19.71
CA ASP A 53 4.23 -1.14 20.99
C ASP A 53 4.80 -2.56 20.86
N ASP A 54 4.41 -3.32 19.83
CA ASP A 54 4.93 -4.66 19.57
C ASP A 54 6.41 -4.64 19.17
N ALA A 55 6.84 -3.65 18.39
CA ALA A 55 8.23 -3.52 17.96
C ALA A 55 9.17 -3.05 19.09
N PHE A 56 8.65 -2.32 20.09
CA PHE A 56 9.47 -1.72 21.14
C PHE A 56 10.08 -2.79 22.05
N GLY A 57 11.38 -3.03 21.89
CA GLY A 57 12.11 -4.02 22.67
C GLY A 57 11.95 -5.47 22.18
N ALA A 58 11.37 -5.69 20.99
CA ALA A 58 11.24 -7.02 20.38
C ALA A 58 12.59 -7.71 20.08
N LEU A 59 13.66 -6.93 19.95
CA LEU A 59 15.02 -7.41 19.72
C LEU A 59 15.98 -6.78 20.74
N PRO A 60 15.97 -7.24 22.01
CA PRO A 60 16.77 -6.64 23.07
C PRO A 60 18.28 -6.84 22.86
N ASP A 61 18.66 -7.92 22.17
CA ASP A 61 20.05 -8.30 21.90
C ASP A 61 20.51 -7.89 20.50
N LEU A 62 19.79 -6.96 19.85
CA LEU A 62 20.18 -6.49 18.52
C LEU A 62 21.48 -5.70 18.60
N ASP A 63 22.54 -6.24 18.00
CA ASP A 63 23.77 -5.49 17.76
C ASP A 63 23.49 -4.44 16.68
N VAL A 64 23.49 -3.16 17.08
CA VAL A 64 23.12 -2.05 16.20
C VAL A 64 24.33 -1.71 15.32
N PRO A 65 24.25 -1.90 13.98
CA PRO A 65 25.34 -1.55 13.10
C PRO A 65 25.61 -0.05 13.14
N SER A 66 26.87 0.33 12.90
CA SER A 66 27.22 1.75 12.78
C SER A 66 26.41 2.42 11.66
N ARG A 67 25.97 3.66 11.90
CA ARG A 67 25.25 4.50 10.92
C ARG A 67 26.17 5.51 10.23
N ASP A 68 27.48 5.34 10.33
CA ASP A 68 28.45 6.29 9.75
C ASP A 68 28.27 6.47 8.22
N GLU A 69 27.77 5.45 7.52
CA GLU A 69 27.46 5.51 6.07
C GLU A 69 26.25 6.42 5.74
N TRP A 70 25.45 6.81 6.73
CA TRP A 70 24.23 7.62 6.54
C TRP A 70 24.54 9.13 6.50
N VAL A 71 25.80 9.50 6.78
CA VAL A 71 26.24 10.90 6.88
C VAL A 71 26.54 11.51 5.49
N ASP A 72 26.58 10.69 4.42
CA ASP A 72 26.92 11.15 3.07
C ASP A 72 25.73 11.72 2.25
N GLY A 73 24.61 12.03 2.92
CA GLY A 73 23.49 12.76 2.33
C GLY A 73 23.42 14.17 2.90
N GLU A 74 24.02 15.14 2.21
CA GLU A 74 23.89 16.58 2.48
C GLU A 74 22.44 16.94 2.83
N ASP A 75 22.23 17.58 3.98
CA ASP A 75 21.03 18.35 4.28
C ASP A 75 21.07 19.64 3.44
N PRO A 76 20.25 19.81 2.38
CA PRO A 76 20.28 21.02 1.56
C PRO A 76 19.52 22.18 2.22
N GLY A 77 19.34 22.17 3.55
CA GLY A 77 18.42 23.02 4.28
C GLY A 77 19.01 23.89 5.39
N ARG A 78 20.32 24.18 5.41
CA ARG A 78 20.89 25.16 6.37
C ARG A 78 21.73 26.25 5.74
#